data_AF-A0A8X6LFD7-F1
#
_entry.id   AF-A0A8X6LFD7-F1
#
_cell.length_a   1.000
_cell.length_b   1.000
_cell.length_c   1.000
_cell.angle_alpha   90.00
_cell.angle_beta   90.00
_cell.angle_gamma   90.00
#
_symmetry.space_group_name_H-M   'P 1'
#
loop_
_entity.id
_entity.type
_entity.pdbx_description
1 polymer ?
#
loop_
_entity_poly.entity_id
_entity_poly.type
_entity_poly.pdbx_seq_one_letter_code
_entity_poly.pdbx_strand_id
1 'polypeptide(L)'
;MTSNCDSFIVTKKSVISTIARKFDPLGLIGPVITRAKIFLQSLWQLKLDWNDPLPSNLVSYWKSFIDALQSINCLNIPRYCLQDKSIRTELHGFSGSSEKAYGAALYLRCINSSGQISVRLLCSKSKVLKLPKQILEIVLGYHPQGM
;
A
#
# COMPACT_ATOMS: atom_id res chain seq x y z
N MET A 1 -33.45 -23.47 -9.96
CA MET A 1 -32.49 -24.01 -10.96
C MET A 1 -32.57 -23.07 -12.15
N THR A 2 -31.82 -21.98 -12.18
CA THR A 2 -30.48 -21.96 -12.79
C THR A 2 -29.47 -21.24 -11.91
N SER A 3 -28.42 -21.97 -11.59
CA SER A 3 -27.15 -21.49 -11.08
C SER A 3 -26.41 -20.71 -12.16
N ASN A 4 -26.14 -19.43 -11.91
CA ASN A 4 -24.97 -18.77 -12.48
C ASN A 4 -24.40 -17.85 -11.39
N CYS A 5 -23.79 -18.47 -10.39
CA CYS A 5 -22.89 -17.78 -9.50
C CYS A 5 -21.62 -17.57 -10.33
N ASP A 6 -21.48 -16.40 -10.95
CA ASP A 6 -20.21 -15.99 -11.55
C ASP A 6 -19.15 -16.08 -10.45
N SER A 7 -18.43 -17.20 -10.42
CA SER A 7 -17.26 -17.36 -9.60
C SER A 7 -16.27 -16.32 -10.09
N PHE A 8 -16.20 -15.16 -9.41
CA PHE A 8 -15.31 -14.09 -9.82
C PHE A 8 -13.87 -14.62 -9.80
N ILE A 9 -13.35 -14.98 -10.97
CA ILE A 9 -12.01 -15.51 -11.12
C ILE A 9 -11.06 -14.36 -10.78
N VAL A 10 -10.28 -14.54 -9.73
CA VAL A 10 -9.24 -13.58 -9.38
C VAL A 10 -8.06 -13.84 -10.31
N THR A 11 -7.67 -12.81 -11.07
CA THR A 11 -6.57 -12.83 -12.02
C THR A 11 -5.55 -11.76 -11.64
N LYS A 12 -4.33 -11.83 -12.18
CA LYS A 12 -3.33 -10.78 -11.98
C LYS A 12 -3.87 -9.40 -12.42
N LYS A 13 -4.58 -9.36 -13.56
CA LYS A 13 -5.22 -8.14 -14.08
C LYS A 13 -6.25 -7.56 -13.11
N SER A 14 -7.10 -8.40 -12.52
CA SER A 14 -8.12 -7.90 -11.59
C SER A 14 -7.50 -7.35 -10.31
N VAL A 15 -6.47 -8.00 -9.76
CA VAL A 15 -5.69 -7.48 -8.61
C VAL A 15 -5.09 -6.10 -8.91
N ILE A 16 -4.43 -5.95 -10.06
CA ILE A 16 -3.83 -4.66 -10.48
C ILE A 16 -4.90 -3.58 -10.60
N SER A 17 -6.01 -3.89 -11.27
CA SER A 17 -7.13 -2.95 -11.43
C SER A 17 -7.68 -2.50 -10.07
N THR A 18 -7.83 -3.43 -9.12
CA THR A 18 -8.31 -3.11 -7.77
C THR A 18 -7.33 -2.20 -7.02
N ILE A 19 -6.03 -2.45 -7.11
CA ILE A 19 -5.00 -1.61 -6.47
C ILE A 19 -4.99 -0.21 -7.09
N ALA A 20 -4.99 -0.13 -8.43
CA ALA A 20 -4.92 1.13 -9.16
C ALA A 20 -6.12 2.05 -8.90
N ARG A 21 -7.29 1.46 -8.61
CA ARG A 21 -8.52 2.22 -8.28
C ARG A 21 -8.44 2.96 -6.95
N LYS A 22 -7.51 2.61 -6.07
CA LYS A 22 -7.33 3.27 -4.78
C LYS A 22 -6.46 4.51 -4.97
N PHE A 23 -7.13 5.66 -5.08
CA PHE A 23 -6.49 6.97 -5.13
C PHE A 23 -6.18 7.47 -3.71
N ASP A 24 -4.89 7.54 -3.38
CA ASP A 24 -4.39 8.04 -2.09
C ASP A 24 -3.22 9.01 -2.31
N PRO A 25 -3.50 10.27 -2.69
CA PRO A 25 -2.46 11.23 -3.06
C PRO A 25 -1.58 11.63 -1.87
N LEU A 26 -2.12 11.55 -0.65
CA LEU A 26 -1.42 11.92 0.58
C LEU A 26 -0.80 10.71 1.30
N GLY A 27 -1.02 9.49 0.82
CA GLY A 27 -0.50 8.28 1.47
C GLY A 27 -1.14 7.99 2.82
N LEU A 28 -2.36 8.44 3.09
CA LEU A 28 -3.01 8.28 4.39
C LEU A 28 -3.37 6.82 4.69
N ILE A 29 -3.59 6.02 3.65
CA ILE A 29 -3.77 4.57 3.74
C ILE A 29 -2.54 3.82 3.17
N GLY A 30 -1.39 4.51 3.15
CA GLY A 30 -0.12 4.02 2.63
C GLY A 30 0.24 2.60 3.08
N PRO A 31 0.14 2.23 4.37
CA PRO A 31 0.43 0.86 4.83
C PRO A 31 -0.44 -0.22 4.16
N VAL A 32 -1.72 0.07 3.94
CA VAL A 32 -2.66 -0.85 3.28
C VAL A 32 -2.28 -1.03 1.82
N ILE A 33 -2.08 0.07 1.10
CA ILE A 33 -1.67 0.04 -0.31
C ILE A 33 -0.32 -0.67 -0.46
N THR A 34 0.59 -0.49 0.49
CA THR A 34 1.90 -1.16 0.50
C THR A 34 1.76 -2.67 0.59
N ARG A 35 0.90 -3.18 1.50
CA ARG A 35 0.62 -4.62 1.59
C ARG A 35 0.04 -5.17 0.28
N ALA A 36 -0.86 -4.43 -0.36
CA ALA A 36 -1.41 -4.82 -1.65
C ALA A 36 -0.33 -4.85 -2.76
N LYS A 37 0.57 -3.85 -2.78
CA LYS A 37 1.69 -3.79 -3.73
C LYS A 37 2.72 -4.91 -3.51
N ILE A 38 2.97 -5.31 -2.25
CA ILE A 38 3.84 -6.47 -1.93
C ILE A 38 3.19 -7.76 -2.47
N PHE A 39 1.88 -7.92 -2.28
CA PHE A 39 1.17 -9.06 -2.87
C PHE A 39 1.23 -9.04 -4.40
N LEU A 40 1.01 -7.88 -5.03
CA LEU A 40 1.17 -7.75 -6.47
C LEU A 40 2.59 -8.12 -6.93
N GLN A 41 3.62 -7.70 -6.18
CA GLN A 41 5.00 -8.09 -6.46
C GLN A 41 5.21 -9.61 -6.43
N SER A 42 4.60 -10.34 -5.49
CA SER A 42 4.72 -11.81 -5.48
C SER A 42 4.02 -12.46 -6.67
N LEU A 43 2.92 -11.90 -7.17
CA LEU A 43 2.25 -12.40 -8.38
C LEU A 43 3.13 -12.27 -9.64
N TRP A 44 3.98 -11.25 -9.71
CA TRP A 44 4.94 -11.10 -10.80
C TRP A 44 6.00 -12.21 -10.83
N GLN A 45 6.30 -12.83 -9.68
CA GLN A 45 7.26 -13.94 -9.60
C GLN A 45 6.69 -15.27 -10.12
N LEU A 46 5.36 -15.40 -10.20
CA LEU A 46 4.69 -16.65 -10.59
C LEU A 46 4.69 -16.92 -12.09
N LYS A 47 5.20 -16.00 -12.91
CA LYS A 47 5.19 -16.08 -14.39
C LYS A 47 3.81 -16.36 -15.02
N LEU A 48 2.72 -16.08 -14.31
CA LEU A 48 1.35 -16.16 -14.84
C LEU A 48 1.06 -15.05 -15.84
N ASP A 49 0.22 -15.31 -16.83
CA ASP A 49 -0.33 -14.27 -17.70
C ASP A 49 -1.37 -13.40 -16.97
N TRP A 50 -1.73 -12.28 -17.59
CA TRP A 50 -2.62 -11.28 -17.00
C TRP A 50 -4.01 -11.83 -16.65
N ASN A 51 -4.54 -12.71 -17.50
CA ASN A 51 -5.88 -13.27 -17.40
C ASN A 51 -5.91 -14.65 -16.74
N ASP A 52 -4.74 -15.22 -16.41
CA ASP A 52 -4.69 -16.52 -15.76
C ASP A 52 -5.31 -16.46 -14.36
N PRO A 53 -6.04 -17.52 -13.97
CA PRO A 53 -6.54 -17.63 -12.61
C PRO A 53 -5.37 -17.74 -11.63
N LEU A 54 -5.51 -17.06 -10.49
CA LEU A 54 -4.53 -17.22 -9.41
C LEU A 54 -4.66 -18.60 -8.74
N PRO A 55 -3.55 -19.19 -8.26
CA PRO A 55 -3.57 -20.35 -7.37
C PRO A 55 -4.51 -20.15 -6.17
N SER A 56 -5.18 -21.22 -5.75
CA SER A 56 -6.24 -21.18 -4.74
C SER A 56 -5.80 -20.53 -3.42
N ASN A 57 -4.57 -20.79 -2.97
CA ASN A 57 -4.00 -20.18 -1.76
C ASN A 57 -3.87 -18.65 -1.87
N LEU A 58 -3.51 -18.14 -3.06
CA LEU A 58 -3.38 -16.70 -3.32
C LEU A 58 -4.75 -16.03 -3.51
N VAL A 59 -5.72 -16.75 -4.08
CA VAL A 59 -7.12 -16.31 -4.13
C VAL A 59 -7.66 -16.11 -2.71
N SER A 60 -7.47 -17.11 -1.83
CA SER A 60 -7.91 -17.03 -0.44
C SER A 60 -7.25 -15.85 0.29
N TYR A 61 -5.93 -15.70 0.17
CA TYR A 61 -5.21 -14.56 0.75
C TYR A 61 -5.75 -13.22 0.23
N TRP A 62 -5.94 -13.09 -1.09
CA TRP A 62 -6.44 -11.86 -1.70
C TRP A 62 -7.86 -11.53 -1.24
N LYS A 63 -8.75 -12.53 -1.18
CA LYS A 63 -10.12 -12.34 -0.66
C LYS A 63 -10.10 -11.86 0.78
N SER A 64 -9.33 -12.51 1.67
CA SER A 64 -9.19 -12.06 3.06
C SER A 64 -8.62 -10.64 3.16
N PHE A 65 -7.70 -10.27 2.28
CA PHE A 65 -7.19 -8.90 2.21
C PHE A 65 -8.29 -7.90 1.81
N ILE A 66 -9.11 -8.23 0.81
CA ILE A 66 -10.25 -7.40 0.37
C ILE A 66 -11.33 -7.29 1.45
N ASP A 67 -11.62 -8.37 2.17
CA ASP A 67 -12.57 -8.35 3.27
C ASP A 67 -12.08 -7.45 4.39
N ALA A 68 -10.79 -7.58 4.77
CA ALA A 68 -10.17 -6.69 5.76
C ALA A 68 -10.15 -5.22 5.27
N LEU A 69 -10.05 -4.98 3.96
CA LEU A 69 -10.05 -3.63 3.37
C LEU A 69 -11.36 -2.88 3.63
N GLN A 70 -12.47 -3.59 3.88
CA GLN A 70 -13.75 -2.96 4.20
C GLN A 70 -13.69 -2.11 5.48
N SER A 71 -12.80 -2.45 6.42
CA SER A 71 -12.57 -1.67 7.64
C SER A 71 -12.14 -0.21 7.37
N ILE A 72 -11.54 0.06 6.20
CA ILE A 72 -11.14 1.42 5.81
C ILE A 72 -12.34 2.33 5.59
N ASN A 73 -13.50 1.78 5.26
CA ASN A 73 -14.71 2.59 5.10
C ASN A 73 -15.13 3.28 6.42
N CYS A 74 -14.66 2.77 7.56
CA CYS A 74 -14.89 3.36 8.87
C CYS A 74 -13.77 4.35 9.29
N LEU A 75 -12.71 4.48 8.50
CA LEU A 75 -11.58 5.35 8.81
C LEU A 75 -11.96 6.81 8.53
N ASN A 76 -12.06 7.62 9.58
CA ASN A 76 -12.30 9.06 9.48
C ASN A 76 -11.00 9.83 9.76
N ILE A 77 -10.48 10.52 8.75
CA ILE A 77 -9.29 11.37 8.87
C ILE A 77 -9.70 12.82 8.67
N PRO A 78 -9.57 13.69 9.70
CA PRO A 78 -9.88 15.11 9.56
C PRO A 78 -9.03 15.75 8.45
N ARG A 79 -9.69 16.43 7.51
CA ARG A 79 -9.00 17.17 6.43
C ARG A 79 -8.20 18.35 6.98
N TYR A 80 -8.73 19.01 8.02
CA TYR A 80 -8.06 20.13 8.67
C TYR A 80 -6.97 19.61 9.61
N CYS A 81 -5.71 19.84 9.22
CA CYS A 81 -4.55 19.33 9.95
C CYS A 81 -4.05 20.29 11.05
N LEU A 82 -4.38 21.58 10.95
CA LEU A 82 -3.95 22.62 11.89
C LEU A 82 -4.88 22.71 13.10
N GLN A 83 -4.42 23.40 14.13
CA GLN A 83 -5.21 23.71 15.32
C GLN A 83 -5.36 25.22 15.44
N ASP A 84 -6.59 25.68 15.66
CA ASP A 84 -6.86 27.11 15.83
C ASP A 84 -6.13 27.63 17.07
N LYS A 85 -5.60 28.86 16.97
CA LYS A 85 -4.81 29.49 18.03
C LYS A 85 -3.58 28.66 18.44
N SER A 86 -3.04 27.86 17.52
CA SER A 86 -1.72 27.24 17.70
C SER A 86 -0.67 28.34 17.86
N ILE A 87 0.05 28.32 18.97
CA ILE A 87 1.20 29.21 19.23
C ILE A 87 2.51 28.58 18.74
N ARG A 88 2.51 27.26 18.52
CA ARG A 88 3.68 26.52 18.04
C ARG A 88 3.24 25.33 17.20
N THR A 89 3.80 25.24 16.00
CA THR A 89 3.54 24.15 15.06
C THR A 89 4.85 23.50 14.67
N GLU A 90 4.90 22.18 14.72
CA GLU A 90 6.09 21.37 14.46
C GLU A 90 5.77 20.30 13.42
N LEU A 91 6.73 20.04 12.54
CA LEU A 91 6.65 18.94 11.60
C LEU A 91 7.57 17.82 12.07
N HIS A 92 6.99 16.66 12.38
CA HIS A 92 7.70 15.50 12.89
C HIS A 92 7.73 14.42 11.80
N GLY A 93 8.94 14.06 11.37
CA GLY A 93 9.14 13.02 10.36
C GLY A 93 9.59 11.72 10.99
N PHE A 94 8.92 10.63 10.64
CA PHE A 94 9.32 9.27 10.99
C PHE A 94 9.58 8.49 9.71
N SER A 95 10.59 7.63 9.71
CA SER A 95 10.87 6.73 8.61
C SER A 95 11.24 5.35 9.12
N GLY A 96 10.98 4.34 8.30
CA GLY A 96 11.29 2.97 8.60
C GLY A 96 11.47 2.16 7.32
N SER A 97 12.22 1.08 7.44
CA SER A 97 12.43 0.11 6.36
C SER A 97 12.26 -1.30 6.89
N SER A 98 11.89 -2.18 5.97
CA SER A 98 11.86 -3.63 6.11
C SER A 98 12.51 -4.22 4.87
N GLU A 99 12.69 -5.53 4.85
CA GLU A 99 13.19 -6.24 3.66
C GLU A 99 12.30 -6.07 2.42
N LYS A 100 10.99 -5.80 2.61
CA LYS A 100 10.00 -5.76 1.52
C LYS A 100 9.62 -4.35 1.09
N ALA A 101 9.73 -3.37 1.98
CA ALA A 101 9.32 -2.00 1.71
C ALA A 101 9.97 -1.02 2.68
N TYR A 102 10.06 0.23 2.26
CA TYR A 102 10.36 1.36 3.14
C TYR A 102 9.26 2.40 3.06
N GLY A 103 9.15 3.22 4.09
CA GLY A 103 8.18 4.29 4.16
C GLY A 103 8.59 5.40 5.11
N ALA A 104 7.95 6.54 4.93
CA ALA A 104 8.08 7.70 5.79
C ALA A 104 6.70 8.34 6.00
N ALA A 105 6.48 8.90 7.18
CA ALA A 105 5.27 9.59 7.57
C ALA A 105 5.62 10.94 8.20
N LEU A 106 4.88 11.98 7.82
CA LEU A 106 5.00 13.31 8.37
C LEU A 106 3.77 13.61 9.24
N TYR A 107 4.02 13.96 10.49
CA TYR A 107 2.99 14.37 11.45
C TYR A 107 3.13 15.85 11.74
N LEU A 108 1.99 16.54 11.78
CA LEU A 108 1.91 17.90 12.24
C LEU A 108 1.51 17.91 13.71
N ARG A 109 2.36 18.49 14.55
CA ARG A 109 2.11 18.67 15.97
C ARG A 109 1.87 20.14 16.25
N CYS A 110 0.68 20.48 16.73
CA CYS A 110 0.31 21.84 17.11
C CYS A 110 0.15 21.94 18.63
N ILE A 111 0.56 23.07 19.20
CA ILE A 111 0.40 23.40 20.62
C ILE A 111 -0.30 24.75 20.69
N ASN A 112 -1.41 24.85 21.42
CA ASN A 112 -2.09 26.12 21.66
C ASN A 112 -1.61 26.81 22.94
N SER A 113 -2.12 28.02 23.18
CA SER A 113 -1.78 28.83 24.36
C SER A 113 -2.19 28.20 25.70
N SER A 114 -3.15 27.27 25.72
CA SER A 114 -3.51 26.50 26.92
C SER A 114 -2.66 25.24 27.11
N GLY A 115 -1.67 25.00 26.24
CA GLY A 115 -0.79 23.83 26.29
C GLY A 115 -1.39 22.55 25.71
N GLN A 116 -2.61 22.60 25.14
CA GLN A 116 -3.21 21.45 24.46
C GLN A 116 -2.44 21.12 23.19
N ILE A 117 -2.14 19.84 23.02
CA ILE A 117 -1.39 19.31 21.89
C ILE A 117 -2.35 18.55 20.98
N SER A 118 -2.31 18.83 19.68
CA SER A 118 -2.88 17.96 18.65
C SER A 118 -1.78 17.43 17.74
N VAL A 119 -1.90 16.17 17.35
CA VAL A 119 -0.99 15.51 16.41
C VAL A 119 -1.83 14.89 15.30
N ARG A 120 -1.52 15.21 14.05
CA ARG A 120 -2.24 14.68 12.88
C ARG A 120 -1.27 14.22 11.82
N LEU A 121 -1.56 13.09 11.18
CA LEU A 121 -0.82 12.63 10.00
C LEU A 121 -1.11 13.61 8.85
N LEU A 122 -0.06 14.23 8.32
CA LEU A 122 -0.17 15.16 7.20
C LEU A 122 -0.11 14.40 5.87
N CYS A 123 0.93 13.60 5.71
CA CYS A 123 1.09 12.71 4.57
C CYS A 123 2.07 11.59 4.88
N SER A 124 2.05 10.55 4.06
CA SER A 124 3.05 9.50 4.09
C SER A 124 3.44 9.09 2.67
N LYS A 125 4.59 8.43 2.54
CA LYS A 125 5.02 7.83 1.30
C LYS A 125 5.65 6.49 1.58
N SER A 126 5.32 5.49 0.78
CA SER A 126 5.89 4.16 0.85
C SER A 126 6.30 3.64 -0.52
N LYS A 127 7.30 2.77 -0.54
CA LYS A 127 7.76 2.10 -1.74
C LYS A 127 8.11 0.65 -1.43
N VAL A 128 7.61 -0.25 -2.28
CA VAL A 128 8.01 -1.66 -2.26
C VAL A 128 9.42 -1.77 -2.83
N LEU A 129 10.28 -2.50 -2.13
CA LEU A 129 11.67 -2.73 -2.55
C LEU A 129 11.70 -3.72 -3.69
N LYS A 130 12.70 -3.58 -4.58
CA LYS A 130 12.91 -4.55 -5.66
C LYS A 130 13.38 -5.87 -5.05
N LEU A 131 12.95 -6.97 -5.66
CA LEU A 131 13.41 -8.30 -5.26
C LEU A 131 14.91 -8.46 -5.58
N PRO A 132 15.66 -9.25 -4.81
CA PRO A 132 17.12 -9.38 -4.96
C PRO A 132 17.61 -9.71 -6.38
N LYS A 133 16.87 -10.54 -7.15
CA LYS A 133 17.20 -10.82 -8.56
C LYS A 133 17.26 -9.56 -9.43
N GLN A 134 16.38 -8.59 -9.18
CA GLN A 134 16.35 -7.30 -9.88
C GLN A 134 17.43 -6.32 -9.40
N ILE A 135 17.99 -6.53 -8.20
CA ILE A 135 19.11 -5.74 -7.68
C ILE A 135 20.43 -6.28 -8.25
N LEU A 136 20.56 -7.61 -8.37
CA LEU A 136 21.73 -8.25 -8.97
C LEU A 136 21.89 -7.88 -10.45
N GLU A 137 20.81 -7.86 -11.24
CA GLU A 137 20.88 -7.44 -12.65
C GLU A 137 21.34 -5.97 -12.82
N ILE A 138 20.97 -5.08 -11.89
CA ILE A 138 21.32 -3.65 -11.95
C ILE A 138 22.73 -3.38 -11.38
N VAL A 139 23.14 -4.09 -10.34
CA VAL A 139 24.44 -3.88 -9.67
C VAL A 139 25.57 -4.67 -10.34
N LEU A 140 25.28 -5.81 -10.95
CA LEU A 140 26.27 -6.66 -11.63
C LEU A 140 26.26 -6.55 -13.15
N GLY A 141 25.36 -5.76 -13.74
CA GLY A 141 25.30 -5.54 -15.20
C GLY A 141 25.11 -6.82 -16.01
N TYR A 142 24.51 -7.87 -15.43
CA TYR A 142 24.45 -9.19 -16.07
C TYR A 142 23.18 -9.31 -16.92
N HIS A 143 23.33 -9.21 -18.24
CA HIS A 143 22.31 -9.56 -19.21
C HIS A 143 22.48 -11.05 -19.53
N PRO A 144 21.54 -11.95 -19.15
CA PRO A 144 21.62 -13.33 -19.60
C PRO A 144 21.32 -13.34 -21.10
N GLN A 145 22.35 -13.50 -21.92
CA GLN A 145 22.17 -14.02 -23.27
C GLN A 145 21.70 -15.47 -23.14
N GLY A 146 20.71 -15.82 -23.96
CA GLY A 146 19.91 -17.01 -23.78
C GLY A 146 20.66 -18.33 -23.89
N MET A 147 20.03 -19.35 -23.35
CA MET A 147 19.99 -20.70 -23.90
C MET A 147 18.60 -21.27 -23.66
#